data_AF-A0A7K4ILZ3-F1
#
_entry.id   AF-A0A7K4ILZ3-F1
#
_cell.length_a   1.000
_cell.length_b   1.000
_cell.length_c   1.000
_cell.angle_alpha   90.00
_cell.angle_beta   90.00
_cell.angle_gamma   90.00
#
_symmetry.space_group_name_H-M   'P 1'
#
loop_
_entity.id
_entity.type
_entity.pdbx_description
1 polymer ?
#
loop_
_entity_poly.entity_id
_entity_poly.type
_entity_poly.pdbx_seq_one_letter_code
_entity_poly.pdbx_strand_id
1 'polypeptide(L)'
;MKTWHKIIIGDSRRMKEVNDESVHLIITSPPYWQLKDYGNGKQIGFNDTYEEYINNLNLVLSECHRISHKGCRLCINIGDQFARSVYYGRYKVIPIRTEIIKFCESAGFDYMGAIIWQKVTTCHTTGGATIMGSYPYPRNGILKLDYEFILIFKKYGNPPKVNKEIKEQSKLTDEEWNQYFTGHWNFPGEKQDKHLAMFPEELPRRLIKMFSFVGDTVLDPFLGSGTTSLAAKNLNRNSIGYEINEDFLPVIKEKLGIKQGSIFQDVTFEIIKREELKIDFKEEIKKLPYIFKDPIKFDKKVDPKKLRFGSKIDNSNYEKEKYHKVKEILSPGLIVLDDDLKIRLIGVKPKPEKYGEAIQFLKEKMKGQGVFLKFDKVKYDEKNDLLCYLYLWNKTFINAHLIKNGLVDVDTAFDYKYKEKFLNLRNGLIKEV
;
A
#
# COMPACT_ATOMS: atom_id res chain seq x y z
N MET A 1 -20.65 -27.41 -14.97
CA MET A 1 -21.50 -26.36 -15.58
C MET A 1 -20.57 -25.44 -16.36
N LYS A 2 -20.96 -25.00 -17.56
CA LYS A 2 -20.11 -24.10 -18.33
C LYS A 2 -20.06 -22.72 -17.67
N THR A 3 -18.86 -22.19 -17.47
CA THR A 3 -18.64 -20.85 -16.88
C THR A 3 -17.87 -19.96 -17.85
N TRP A 4 -18.07 -18.66 -17.70
CA TRP A 4 -17.36 -17.63 -18.45
C TRP A 4 -16.76 -16.59 -17.51
N HIS A 5 -15.58 -16.10 -17.87
CA HIS A 5 -14.82 -15.13 -17.07
C HIS A 5 -14.31 -14.01 -17.97
N LYS A 6 -14.69 -12.78 -17.63
CA LYS A 6 -14.35 -11.58 -18.39
C LYS A 6 -13.36 -10.72 -17.61
N ILE A 7 -12.20 -10.47 -18.19
CA ILE A 7 -11.15 -9.61 -17.62
C ILE A 7 -11.07 -8.34 -18.46
N ILE A 8 -11.27 -7.19 -17.83
CA ILE A 8 -11.30 -5.89 -18.50
C ILE A 8 -10.14 -5.07 -17.99
N ILE A 9 -9.19 -4.76 -18.88
CA ILE A 9 -8.13 -3.81 -18.61
C ILE A 9 -8.67 -2.41 -18.87
N GLY A 10 -9.03 -1.70 -17.80
CA GLY A 10 -9.68 -0.40 -17.86
C GLY A 10 -10.15 0.13 -16.50
N ASP A 11 -10.48 1.42 -16.48
CA ASP A 11 -10.94 2.17 -15.30
C ASP A 11 -12.36 1.82 -14.82
N SER A 12 -12.50 1.25 -13.62
CA SER A 12 -13.80 0.84 -13.08
C SER A 12 -14.71 1.99 -12.63
N ARG A 13 -14.28 3.27 -12.67
CA ARG A 13 -15.17 4.43 -12.49
C ARG A 13 -16.28 4.50 -13.55
N ARG A 14 -16.12 3.77 -14.65
CA ARG A 14 -17.16 3.54 -15.66
C ARG A 14 -17.10 2.12 -16.17
N MET A 15 -18.13 1.32 -15.93
CA MET A 15 -18.21 -0.10 -16.29
C MET A 15 -19.16 -0.32 -17.48
N LYS A 16 -18.89 0.31 -18.63
CA LYS A 16 -19.78 0.31 -19.81
C LYS A 16 -19.95 -1.08 -20.46
N GLU A 17 -18.99 -1.97 -20.24
CA GLU A 17 -19.01 -3.35 -20.73
C GLU A 17 -19.95 -4.27 -19.93
N VAL A 18 -20.56 -3.73 -18.85
CA VAL A 18 -21.47 -4.46 -17.96
C VAL A 18 -22.84 -3.79 -17.99
N ASN A 19 -23.85 -4.59 -18.31
CA ASN A 19 -25.23 -4.15 -18.38
C ASN A 19 -25.78 -3.77 -16.99
N ASP A 20 -26.82 -2.96 -16.98
CA ASP A 20 -27.58 -2.67 -15.77
C ASP A 20 -28.18 -3.96 -15.22
N GLU A 21 -28.21 -4.09 -13.89
CA GLU A 21 -28.82 -5.22 -13.19
C GLU A 21 -28.44 -6.59 -13.79
N SER A 22 -27.15 -6.87 -13.93
CA SER A 22 -26.62 -8.14 -14.48
C SER A 22 -25.65 -8.87 -13.56
N VAL A 23 -25.32 -8.30 -12.39
CA VAL A 23 -24.35 -8.84 -11.44
C VAL A 23 -25.05 -9.28 -10.15
N HIS A 24 -24.71 -10.48 -9.66
CA HIS A 24 -25.38 -11.10 -8.52
C HIS A 24 -24.64 -10.88 -7.21
N LEU A 25 -23.32 -10.70 -7.28
CA LEU A 25 -22.48 -10.47 -6.12
C LEU A 25 -21.26 -9.65 -6.53
N ILE A 26 -20.96 -8.61 -5.75
CA ILE A 26 -19.72 -7.85 -5.91
C ILE A 26 -18.85 -8.10 -4.68
N ILE A 27 -17.59 -8.50 -4.90
CA ILE A 27 -16.61 -8.67 -3.83
C ILE A 27 -15.36 -7.93 -4.24
N THR A 28 -14.88 -7.04 -3.38
CA THR A 28 -13.70 -6.24 -3.70
C THR A 28 -12.94 -5.76 -2.47
N SER A 29 -11.74 -5.24 -2.72
CA SER A 29 -10.94 -4.49 -1.75
C SER A 29 -10.41 -3.24 -2.46
N PRO A 30 -10.92 -2.04 -2.15
CA PRO A 30 -10.46 -0.81 -2.77
C PRO A 30 -8.94 -0.60 -2.59
N PRO A 31 -8.26 0.08 -3.53
CA PRO A 31 -6.86 0.43 -3.36
C PRO A 31 -6.71 1.32 -2.13
N TYR A 32 -5.75 1.01 -1.25
CA TYR A 32 -5.51 1.79 -0.04
C TYR A 32 -4.91 3.17 -0.37
N TRP A 33 -5.45 4.23 0.25
CA TRP A 33 -4.98 5.60 0.07
C TRP A 33 -3.49 5.75 0.40
N GLN A 34 -2.70 6.21 -0.57
CA GLN A 34 -1.27 6.51 -0.47
C GLN A 34 -0.36 5.36 -0.01
N LEU A 35 -0.85 4.11 0.03
CA LEU A 35 -0.09 2.99 0.57
C LEU A 35 0.75 2.26 -0.51
N LYS A 36 0.26 2.20 -1.75
CA LYS A 36 0.92 1.52 -2.87
C LYS A 36 0.87 2.37 -4.12
N ASP A 37 1.98 2.41 -4.84
CA ASP A 37 2.06 2.97 -6.18
C ASP A 37 2.03 1.80 -7.18
N TYR A 38 0.89 1.59 -7.82
CA TYR A 38 0.66 0.57 -8.83
C TYR A 38 1.28 0.94 -10.20
N GLY A 39 2.17 1.93 -10.28
CA GLY A 39 2.96 2.23 -11.48
C GLY A 39 2.20 2.98 -12.58
N ASN A 40 0.92 3.24 -12.38
CA ASN A 40 0.07 3.97 -13.31
C ASN A 40 -0.36 5.31 -12.68
N GLY A 41 -0.01 6.43 -13.33
CA GLY A 41 -0.39 7.78 -12.88
C GLY A 41 -1.90 8.06 -12.86
N LYS A 42 -2.73 7.08 -13.25
CA LYS A 42 -4.19 7.14 -13.31
C LYS A 42 -4.88 6.34 -12.19
N GLN A 43 -4.13 5.71 -11.30
CA GLN A 43 -4.65 4.93 -10.17
C GLN A 43 -5.42 5.80 -9.18
N ILE A 44 -6.47 5.24 -8.57
CA ILE A 44 -7.18 5.87 -7.45
C ILE A 44 -6.36 5.69 -6.17
N GLY A 45 -6.11 6.78 -5.45
CA GLY A 45 -5.60 6.76 -4.08
C GLY A 45 -4.11 7.04 -3.92
N PHE A 46 -3.28 6.94 -4.95
CA PHE A 46 -1.88 7.38 -4.88
C PHE A 46 -1.77 8.81 -5.40
N ASN A 47 -1.11 9.71 -4.65
CA ASN A 47 -1.02 11.16 -4.90
C ASN A 47 -2.33 11.96 -4.86
N ASP A 48 -3.48 11.32 -4.64
CA ASP A 48 -4.75 11.99 -4.39
C ASP A 48 -4.78 12.61 -2.99
N THR A 49 -5.49 13.74 -2.85
CA THR A 49 -5.99 14.15 -1.55
C THR A 49 -6.95 13.09 -1.00
N TYR A 50 -7.16 13.06 0.33
CA TYR A 50 -8.11 12.11 0.92
C TYR A 50 -9.51 12.31 0.33
N GLU A 51 -9.89 13.57 0.10
CA GLU A 51 -11.14 13.95 -0.53
C GLU A 51 -11.30 13.41 -1.96
N GLU A 52 -10.29 13.60 -2.81
CA GLU A 52 -10.30 13.08 -4.18
C GLU A 52 -10.37 11.56 -4.21
N TYR A 53 -9.58 10.88 -3.37
CA TYR A 53 -9.59 9.42 -3.28
C TYR A 53 -10.99 8.89 -2.93
N ILE A 54 -11.59 9.43 -1.87
CA ILE A 54 -12.89 9.02 -1.35
C ILE A 54 -13.99 9.28 -2.40
N ASN A 55 -14.00 10.44 -3.05
CA ASN A 55 -14.99 10.74 -4.08
C ASN A 55 -14.81 9.91 -5.38
N ASN A 56 -13.58 9.56 -5.77
CA ASN A 56 -13.35 8.65 -6.89
C ASN A 56 -13.83 7.23 -6.60
N LEU A 57 -13.67 6.73 -5.37
CA LEU A 57 -14.27 5.46 -4.96
C LEU A 57 -15.80 5.50 -5.07
N ASN A 58 -16.42 6.62 -4.70
CA ASN A 58 -17.88 6.76 -4.79
C ASN A 58 -18.42 6.62 -6.23
N LEU A 59 -17.66 7.06 -7.24
CA LEU A 59 -18.02 6.81 -8.66
C LEU A 59 -18.07 5.30 -8.98
N VAL A 60 -17.07 4.54 -8.53
CA VAL A 60 -17.03 3.09 -8.72
C VAL A 60 -18.20 2.41 -8.00
N LEU A 61 -18.45 2.80 -6.75
CA LEU A 61 -19.56 2.24 -5.95
C LEU A 61 -20.94 2.59 -6.53
N SER A 62 -21.08 3.74 -7.17
CA SER A 62 -22.28 4.12 -7.91
C SER A 62 -22.50 3.23 -9.14
N GLU A 63 -21.43 2.92 -9.88
CA GLU A 63 -21.51 1.94 -10.97
C GLU A 63 -21.80 0.52 -10.46
N CYS A 64 -21.26 0.13 -9.28
CA CYS A 64 -21.62 -1.11 -8.61
C CYS A 64 -23.12 -1.19 -8.30
N HIS A 65 -23.74 -0.08 -7.88
CA HIS A 65 -25.19 -0.01 -7.68
C HIS A 65 -25.96 -0.23 -9.00
N ARG A 66 -25.56 0.44 -10.08
CA ARG A 66 -26.20 0.32 -11.41
C ARG A 66 -26.23 -1.13 -11.90
N ILE A 67 -25.08 -1.81 -11.87
CA ILE A 67 -24.93 -3.16 -12.46
C ILE A 67 -25.45 -4.29 -11.56
N SER A 68 -25.62 -4.06 -10.26
CA SER A 68 -26.12 -5.09 -9.35
C SER A 68 -27.59 -5.38 -9.60
N HIS A 69 -27.96 -6.66 -9.61
CA HIS A 69 -29.37 -7.05 -9.49
C HIS A 69 -29.95 -6.50 -8.18
N LYS A 70 -31.26 -6.20 -8.19
CA LYS A 70 -32.00 -5.93 -6.95
C LYS A 70 -31.93 -7.16 -6.03
N GLY A 71 -31.94 -6.95 -4.72
CA GLY A 71 -31.87 -8.03 -3.72
C GLY A 71 -30.49 -8.70 -3.55
N CYS A 72 -29.54 -8.42 -4.44
CA CYS A 72 -28.18 -8.93 -4.44
C CYS A 72 -27.22 -8.07 -3.60
N ARG A 73 -26.00 -8.55 -3.38
CA ARG A 73 -25.08 -7.99 -2.38
C ARG A 73 -23.78 -7.42 -2.95
N LEU A 74 -23.28 -6.41 -2.25
CA LEU A 74 -21.96 -5.81 -2.41
C LEU A 74 -21.18 -6.00 -1.11
N CYS A 75 -20.01 -6.63 -1.23
CA CYS A 75 -19.11 -6.92 -0.12
C CYS A 75 -17.77 -6.21 -0.32
N ILE A 76 -17.36 -5.38 0.63
CA ILE A 76 -16.16 -4.54 0.51
C ILE A 76 -15.23 -4.85 1.69
N ASN A 77 -14.07 -5.43 1.40
CA ASN A 77 -12.99 -5.57 2.37
C ASN A 77 -12.20 -4.25 2.47
N ILE A 78 -12.16 -3.65 3.65
CA ILE A 78 -11.45 -2.40 3.88
C ILE A 78 -10.91 -2.31 5.32
N GLY A 79 -9.65 -1.94 5.46
CA GLY A 79 -9.05 -1.54 6.73
C GLY A 79 -9.12 -0.03 6.93
N ASP A 80 -9.39 0.40 8.17
CA ASP A 80 -9.11 1.78 8.56
C ASP A 80 -7.58 2.01 8.53
N GLN A 81 -7.14 3.23 8.20
CA GLN A 81 -5.74 3.49 7.91
C GLN A 81 -5.10 4.43 8.93
N PHE A 82 -3.87 4.14 9.35
CA PHE A 82 -3.07 5.10 10.11
C PHE A 82 -2.56 6.24 9.24
N ALA A 83 -3.05 7.45 9.50
CA ALA A 83 -2.44 8.67 9.01
C ALA A 83 -1.23 9.05 9.88
N ARG A 84 -0.07 9.21 9.23
CA ARG A 84 1.13 9.76 9.86
C ARG A 84 0.96 11.26 10.10
N SER A 85 1.68 11.78 11.10
CA SER A 85 1.66 13.21 11.45
C SER A 85 2.02 14.15 10.31
N VAL A 86 2.80 13.69 9.32
CA VAL A 86 3.13 14.46 8.11
C VAL A 86 1.91 14.90 7.32
N TYR A 87 0.77 14.22 7.46
CA TYR A 87 -0.42 14.51 6.68
C TYR A 87 -1.41 15.46 7.39
N TYR A 88 -1.59 15.30 8.70
CA TYR A 88 -2.58 16.08 9.46
C TYR A 88 -1.97 16.87 10.63
N GLY A 89 -0.63 16.98 10.71
CA GLY A 89 0.09 17.53 11.85
C GLY A 89 0.05 16.65 13.11
N ARG A 90 -0.69 15.54 13.09
CA ARG A 90 -0.89 14.60 14.20
C ARG A 90 -1.13 13.19 13.70
N TYR A 91 -0.85 12.19 14.52
CA TYR A 91 -1.26 10.81 14.26
C TYR A 91 -2.77 10.67 14.43
N LYS A 92 -3.42 9.99 13.48
CA LYS A 92 -4.86 9.74 13.50
C LYS A 92 -5.17 8.46 12.73
N VAL A 93 -6.23 7.74 13.13
CA VAL A 93 -6.84 6.70 12.29
C VAL A 93 -7.86 7.35 11.37
N ILE A 94 -7.75 7.10 10.08
CA ILE A 94 -8.72 7.50 9.06
C ILE A 94 -9.78 6.41 8.97
N PRO A 95 -11.04 6.70 9.34
CA PRO A 95 -12.11 5.72 9.33
C PRO A 95 -12.70 5.57 7.92
N ILE A 96 -11.92 5.07 6.95
CA ILE A 96 -12.31 4.96 5.54
C ILE A 96 -13.65 4.22 5.39
N ARG A 97 -13.87 3.20 6.21
CA ARG A 97 -15.13 2.42 6.21
C ARG A 97 -16.38 3.28 6.40
N THR A 98 -16.28 4.36 7.18
CA THR A 98 -17.46 5.18 7.53
C THR A 98 -17.95 5.99 6.34
N GLU A 99 -17.02 6.48 5.51
CA GLU A 99 -17.38 7.19 4.28
C GLU A 99 -17.92 6.24 3.22
N ILE A 100 -17.36 5.02 3.11
CA ILE A 100 -17.91 3.97 2.23
C ILE A 100 -19.35 3.61 2.61
N ILE A 101 -19.66 3.47 3.92
CA ILE A 101 -21.03 3.20 4.38
C ILE A 101 -21.98 4.31 3.93
N LYS A 102 -21.64 5.58 4.19
CA LYS A 102 -22.47 6.73 3.79
C LYS A 102 -22.69 6.78 2.27
N PHE A 103 -21.66 6.48 1.49
CA PHE A 103 -21.74 6.44 0.03
C PHE A 103 -22.71 5.38 -0.47
N CYS A 104 -22.54 4.14 0.00
CA CYS A 104 -23.39 3.04 -0.41
C CYS A 104 -24.86 3.30 -0.03
N GLU A 105 -25.12 3.78 1.19
CA GLU A 105 -26.46 4.19 1.63
C GLU A 105 -27.05 5.28 0.73
N SER A 106 -26.27 6.32 0.43
CA SER A 106 -26.71 7.43 -0.43
C SER A 106 -26.91 7.01 -1.90
N ALA A 107 -26.22 5.96 -2.35
CA ALA A 107 -26.37 5.40 -3.69
C ALA A 107 -27.60 4.46 -3.82
N GLY A 108 -28.24 4.09 -2.70
CA GLY A 108 -29.43 3.22 -2.68
C GLY A 108 -29.18 1.77 -2.26
N PHE A 109 -28.03 1.48 -1.66
CA PHE A 109 -27.80 0.21 -0.96
C PHE A 109 -28.25 0.29 0.50
N ASP A 110 -28.74 -0.82 1.04
CA ASP A 110 -28.96 -1.00 2.47
C ASP A 110 -27.73 -1.63 3.13
N TYR A 111 -27.20 -1.03 4.19
CA TYR A 111 -26.13 -1.57 5.01
C TYR A 111 -26.64 -2.72 5.87
N MET A 112 -26.05 -3.89 5.68
CA MET A 112 -26.45 -5.14 6.33
C MET A 112 -25.55 -5.50 7.52
N GLY A 113 -24.61 -4.62 7.89
CA GLY A 113 -23.59 -4.89 8.90
C GLY A 113 -22.23 -5.19 8.29
N ALA A 114 -21.30 -5.63 9.15
CA ALA A 114 -19.94 -5.96 8.75
C ALA A 114 -19.43 -7.20 9.49
N ILE A 115 -18.53 -7.92 8.83
CA ILE A 115 -17.72 -8.97 9.45
C ILE A 115 -16.36 -8.36 9.79
N ILE A 116 -15.89 -8.59 11.01
CA ILE A 116 -14.54 -8.22 11.44
C ILE A 116 -13.62 -9.38 11.07
N TRP A 117 -12.76 -9.17 10.09
CA TRP A 117 -11.74 -10.15 9.71
C TRP A 117 -10.46 -9.86 10.49
N GLN A 118 -10.17 -10.68 11.50
CA GLN A 118 -8.92 -10.61 12.23
C GLN A 118 -7.83 -11.37 11.46
N LYS A 119 -6.77 -10.65 11.12
CA LYS A 119 -5.61 -11.23 10.44
C LYS A 119 -4.74 -11.88 11.50
N VAL A 120 -4.58 -13.21 11.42
CA VAL A 120 -3.59 -13.92 12.23
C VAL A 120 -2.21 -13.39 11.85
N THR A 121 -1.69 -12.42 12.60
CA THR A 121 -0.46 -11.72 12.28
C THR A 121 0.72 -12.40 12.95
N THR A 122 1.58 -13.05 12.17
CA THR A 122 3.02 -12.80 12.36
C THR A 122 3.25 -11.34 11.98
N CYS A 123 3.85 -10.57 12.87
CA CYS A 123 3.86 -9.10 12.86
C CYS A 123 4.66 -8.45 11.71
N HIS A 124 4.44 -8.79 10.44
CA HIS A 124 5.14 -8.14 9.31
C HIS A 124 4.27 -8.03 8.05
N THR A 125 3.07 -7.48 8.17
CA THR A 125 2.40 -6.85 7.02
C THR A 125 2.80 -5.37 6.98
N THR A 126 3.03 -4.88 5.76
CA THR A 126 3.66 -3.63 5.31
C THR A 126 3.00 -2.33 5.81
N GLY A 127 2.94 -2.10 7.13
CA GLY A 127 2.26 -0.90 7.67
C GLY A 127 2.42 -0.53 9.14
N GLY A 128 3.14 -1.28 9.98
CA GLY A 128 3.42 -0.87 11.37
C GLY A 128 3.28 -2.01 12.37
N ALA A 129 4.40 -2.66 12.67
CA ALA A 129 4.47 -3.80 13.57
C ALA A 129 4.93 -3.44 15.00
N THR A 130 4.91 -2.17 15.35
CA THR A 130 5.27 -1.67 16.68
C THR A 130 4.10 -0.85 17.19
N ILE A 131 3.66 -1.14 18.42
CA ILE A 131 2.66 -0.33 19.12
C ILE A 131 3.20 1.10 19.13
N MET A 132 2.52 1.98 18.40
CA MET A 132 2.92 3.38 18.32
C MET A 132 2.53 4.04 19.64
N GLY A 133 3.46 4.78 20.25
CA GLY A 133 3.24 5.43 21.53
C GLY A 133 4.50 5.48 22.37
N SER A 134 4.37 6.04 23.56
CA SER A 134 5.48 6.25 24.49
C SER A 134 5.78 4.98 25.28
N TYR A 135 6.13 3.85 24.66
CA TYR A 135 6.44 2.62 25.40
C TYR A 135 7.54 2.85 26.46
N PRO A 136 7.39 2.35 27.71
CA PRO A 136 6.27 1.57 28.27
C PRO A 136 5.14 2.42 28.89
N TYR A 137 5.18 3.75 28.76
CA TYR A 137 4.20 4.69 29.32
C TYR A 137 2.85 4.68 28.57
N PRO A 138 1.72 4.51 29.28
CA PRO A 138 0.45 4.10 28.66
C PRO A 138 -0.34 5.21 27.95
N ARG A 139 -0.10 6.50 28.23
CA ARG A 139 -1.01 7.58 27.83
C ARG A 139 -1.13 7.79 26.31
N ASN A 140 -0.07 7.52 25.56
CA ASN A 140 0.00 7.78 24.12
C ASN A 140 -0.01 6.50 23.28
N GLY A 141 -0.37 5.34 23.87
CA GLY A 141 -0.45 4.08 23.14
C GLY A 141 -1.57 4.10 22.10
N ILE A 142 -1.25 3.68 20.88
CA ILE A 142 -2.19 3.53 19.77
C ILE A 142 -2.42 2.04 19.54
N LEU A 143 -3.68 1.63 19.45
CA LEU A 143 -4.07 0.24 19.22
C LEU A 143 -3.50 -0.27 17.89
N LYS A 144 -3.05 -1.52 17.87
CA LYS A 144 -2.67 -2.18 16.62
C LYS A 144 -3.94 -2.42 15.79
N LEU A 145 -3.90 -2.08 14.50
CA LEU A 145 -4.95 -2.45 13.56
C LEU A 145 -4.60 -3.81 12.97
N ASP A 146 -4.99 -4.88 13.67
CA ASP A 146 -4.78 -6.28 13.28
C ASP A 146 -6.03 -6.91 12.63
N TYR A 147 -7.02 -6.09 12.27
CA TYR A 147 -8.26 -6.50 11.63
C TYR A 147 -8.63 -5.57 10.47
N GLU A 148 -9.45 -6.10 9.56
CA GLU A 148 -10.14 -5.35 8.50
C GLU A 148 -11.64 -5.60 8.60
N PHE A 149 -12.43 -4.74 7.96
CA PHE A 149 -13.87 -4.87 7.88
C PHE A 149 -14.27 -5.42 6.52
N ILE A 150 -15.14 -6.43 6.51
CA ILE A 150 -15.88 -6.83 5.32
C ILE A 150 -17.27 -6.22 5.47
N LEU A 151 -17.47 -5.06 4.85
CA LEU A 151 -18.75 -4.36 4.83
C LEU A 151 -19.71 -5.09 3.90
N ILE A 152 -20.96 -5.27 4.32
CA ILE A 152 -21.98 -5.98 3.55
C ILE A 152 -23.13 -5.01 3.27
N PHE A 153 -23.47 -4.91 1.99
CA PHE A 153 -24.57 -4.09 1.49
C PHE A 153 -25.52 -4.92 0.64
N LYS A 154 -26.78 -4.52 0.57
CA LYS A 154 -27.82 -5.14 -0.25
C LYS A 154 -28.49 -4.09 -1.12
N LYS A 155 -28.62 -4.33 -2.43
CA LYS A 155 -29.41 -3.44 -3.29
C LYS A 155 -30.89 -3.65 -3.00
N TYR A 156 -31.63 -2.58 -2.76
CA TYR A 156 -33.05 -2.68 -2.46
C TYR A 156 -33.84 -3.38 -3.58
N GLY A 157 -34.83 -4.18 -3.20
CA GLY A 157 -35.74 -4.90 -4.10
C GLY A 157 -35.58 -6.43 -4.08
N ASN A 158 -36.23 -7.08 -5.05
CA ASN A 158 -36.36 -8.53 -5.09
C ASN A 158 -35.22 -9.18 -5.89
N PRO A 159 -34.61 -10.26 -5.36
CA PRO A 159 -33.57 -10.99 -6.08
C PRO A 159 -34.13 -11.76 -7.29
N PRO A 160 -33.28 -12.08 -8.28
CA PRO A 160 -33.64 -13.00 -9.36
C PRO A 160 -34.15 -14.35 -8.81
N LYS A 161 -35.09 -14.97 -9.53
CA LYS A 161 -35.58 -16.30 -9.18
C LYS A 161 -34.53 -17.35 -9.50
N VAL A 162 -34.35 -18.31 -8.61
CA VAL A 162 -33.36 -19.39 -8.75
C VAL A 162 -34.06 -20.75 -8.74
N ASN A 163 -33.71 -21.60 -9.70
CA ASN A 163 -34.25 -22.95 -9.85
C ASN A 163 -33.85 -23.85 -8.67
N LYS A 164 -34.70 -24.82 -8.35
CA LYS A 164 -34.50 -25.73 -7.20
C LYS A 164 -33.19 -26.52 -7.31
N GLU A 165 -32.84 -27.00 -8.49
CA GLU A 165 -31.59 -27.74 -8.74
C GLU A 165 -30.35 -26.88 -8.45
N ILE A 166 -30.34 -25.62 -8.90
CA ILE A 166 -29.25 -24.67 -8.65
C ILE A 166 -29.15 -24.34 -7.15
N LYS A 167 -30.29 -24.20 -6.47
CA LYS A 167 -30.32 -24.01 -5.01
C LYS A 167 -29.70 -25.20 -4.29
N GLU A 168 -30.03 -26.42 -4.68
CA GLU A 168 -29.46 -27.63 -4.06
C GLU A 168 -27.95 -27.72 -4.30
N GLN A 169 -27.48 -27.41 -5.51
CA GLN A 169 -26.03 -27.37 -5.82
C GLN A 169 -25.27 -26.28 -5.06
N SER A 170 -25.97 -25.29 -4.49
CA SER A 170 -25.38 -24.18 -3.74
C SER A 170 -25.54 -24.33 -2.23
N LYS A 171 -26.04 -25.47 -1.77
CA LYS A 171 -26.26 -25.74 -0.35
C LYS A 171 -24.95 -25.69 0.44
N LEU A 172 -25.00 -25.02 1.58
CA LEU A 172 -23.93 -25.02 2.58
C LEU A 172 -24.13 -26.20 3.53
N THR A 173 -23.04 -26.77 4.04
CA THR A 173 -23.15 -27.67 5.20
C THR A 173 -23.48 -26.86 6.46
N ASP A 174 -23.95 -27.54 7.51
CA ASP A 174 -24.23 -26.89 8.79
C ASP A 174 -22.96 -26.28 9.41
N GLU A 175 -21.80 -26.92 9.24
CA GLU A 175 -20.53 -26.35 9.69
C GLU A 175 -20.18 -25.07 8.93
N GLU A 176 -20.33 -25.08 7.60
CA GLU A 176 -20.06 -23.89 6.79
C GLU A 176 -21.02 -22.75 7.11
N TRP A 177 -22.30 -23.04 7.31
CA TRP A 177 -23.29 -22.04 7.72
C TRP A 177 -22.89 -21.39 9.05
N ASN A 178 -22.62 -22.20 10.07
CA ASN A 178 -22.24 -21.71 11.39
C ASN A 178 -20.87 -21.02 11.39
N GLN A 179 -19.96 -21.39 10.49
CA GLN A 179 -18.66 -20.73 10.38
C GLN A 179 -18.78 -19.38 9.64
N TYR A 180 -19.54 -19.32 8.56
CA TYR A 180 -19.53 -18.17 7.65
C TYR A 180 -20.46 -17.06 8.15
N PHE A 181 -21.63 -17.39 8.70
CA PHE A 181 -22.61 -16.41 9.20
C PHE A 181 -22.29 -15.96 10.64
N THR A 182 -21.04 -15.55 10.86
CA THR A 182 -20.56 -15.01 12.15
C THR A 182 -19.96 -13.62 11.95
N GLY A 183 -20.02 -12.79 12.99
CA GLY A 183 -19.50 -11.42 12.94
C GLY A 183 -17.96 -11.31 12.97
N HIS A 184 -17.25 -12.42 13.23
CA HIS A 184 -15.78 -12.42 13.37
C HIS A 184 -15.19 -13.59 12.59
N TRP A 185 -14.29 -13.29 11.65
CA TRP A 185 -13.57 -14.28 10.88
C TRP A 185 -12.09 -14.26 11.23
N ASN A 186 -11.55 -15.45 11.50
CA ASN A 186 -10.15 -15.63 11.90
C ASN A 186 -9.47 -16.59 10.92
N PHE A 187 -8.71 -16.03 9.97
CA PHE A 187 -7.84 -16.79 9.08
C PHE A 187 -6.66 -15.91 8.64
N PRO A 188 -5.48 -16.50 8.38
CA PRO A 188 -4.29 -15.75 7.99
C PRO A 188 -4.51 -15.00 6.67
N GLY A 189 -3.84 -13.85 6.53
CA GLY A 189 -3.71 -13.21 5.22
C GLY A 189 -2.74 -13.96 4.31
N GLU A 190 -2.75 -13.65 3.01
CA GLU A 190 -1.76 -14.19 2.07
C GLU A 190 -0.38 -13.60 2.32
N LYS A 191 0.66 -14.42 2.11
CA LYS A 191 2.03 -13.91 2.02
C LYS A 191 2.12 -13.02 0.77
N GLN A 192 2.55 -11.77 0.96
CA GLN A 192 2.75 -10.83 -0.13
C GLN A 192 4.01 -11.21 -0.93
N ASP A 193 3.92 -12.20 -1.81
CA ASP A 193 4.93 -12.37 -2.86
C ASP A 193 4.74 -11.28 -3.92
N LYS A 194 5.85 -10.67 -4.34
CA LYS A 194 5.89 -9.63 -5.40
C LYS A 194 5.09 -8.34 -5.11
N HIS A 195 4.92 -7.97 -3.84
CA HIS A 195 4.31 -6.69 -3.41
C HIS A 195 2.83 -6.46 -3.82
N LEU A 196 2.08 -7.48 -4.23
CA LEU A 196 0.65 -7.36 -4.49
C LEU A 196 -0.14 -7.29 -3.17
N ALA A 197 -1.07 -6.32 -3.03
CA ALA A 197 -2.04 -6.33 -1.94
C ALA A 197 -3.14 -7.32 -2.32
N MET A 198 -3.18 -8.47 -1.67
CA MET A 198 -4.17 -9.51 -1.94
C MET A 198 -4.79 -9.97 -0.62
N PHE A 199 -6.12 -10.07 -0.59
CA PHE A 199 -6.80 -10.92 0.39
C PHE A 199 -6.66 -12.40 -0.05
N PRO A 200 -6.68 -13.34 0.90
CA PRO A 200 -6.66 -14.78 0.62
C PRO A 200 -7.92 -15.22 -0.12
N GLU A 201 -7.80 -16.28 -0.91
CA GLU A 201 -8.93 -16.88 -1.65
C GLU A 201 -10.07 -17.29 -0.72
N GLU A 202 -9.76 -17.61 0.54
CA GLU A 202 -10.73 -17.94 1.57
C GLU A 202 -11.81 -16.85 1.75
N LEU A 203 -11.42 -15.57 1.67
CA LEU A 203 -12.35 -14.44 1.83
C LEU A 203 -13.44 -14.42 0.75
N PRO A 204 -13.11 -14.31 -0.56
CA PRO A 204 -14.12 -14.36 -1.60
C PRO A 204 -14.81 -15.73 -1.67
N ARG A 205 -14.13 -16.84 -1.38
CA ARG A 205 -14.74 -18.17 -1.37
C ARG A 205 -15.94 -18.22 -0.40
N ARG A 206 -15.78 -17.75 0.83
CA ARG A 206 -16.87 -17.68 1.82
C ARG A 206 -18.01 -16.79 1.32
N LEU A 207 -17.70 -15.58 0.88
CA LEU A 207 -18.71 -14.61 0.43
C LEU A 207 -19.50 -15.12 -0.79
N ILE A 208 -18.83 -15.76 -1.75
CA ILE A 208 -19.47 -16.38 -2.93
C ILE A 208 -20.42 -17.48 -2.48
N LYS A 209 -20.01 -18.35 -1.54
CA LYS A 209 -20.87 -19.41 -1.02
C LYS A 209 -22.05 -18.87 -0.20
N MET A 210 -21.89 -17.76 0.52
CA MET A 210 -22.96 -17.15 1.32
C MET A 210 -24.00 -16.42 0.47
N PHE A 211 -23.58 -15.74 -0.61
CA PHE A 211 -24.37 -14.69 -1.24
C PHE A 211 -24.55 -14.85 -2.76
N SER A 212 -24.22 -16.02 -3.32
CA SER A 212 -24.50 -16.33 -4.72
C SER A 212 -24.83 -17.82 -4.91
N PHE A 213 -25.48 -18.12 -6.02
CA PHE A 213 -25.76 -19.48 -6.48
C PHE A 213 -24.83 -19.90 -7.61
N VAL A 214 -24.73 -21.22 -7.87
CA VAL A 214 -23.98 -21.76 -9.02
C VAL A 214 -24.50 -21.11 -10.31
N GLY A 215 -23.59 -20.66 -11.17
CA GLY A 215 -23.92 -19.95 -12.42
C GLY A 215 -24.14 -18.43 -12.26
N ASP A 216 -24.25 -17.90 -11.05
CA ASP A 216 -24.33 -16.46 -10.82
C ASP A 216 -23.06 -15.73 -11.28
N THR A 217 -23.19 -14.43 -11.53
CA THR A 217 -22.06 -13.57 -11.94
C THR A 217 -21.50 -12.79 -10.75
N VAL A 218 -20.20 -12.99 -10.48
CA VAL A 218 -19.43 -12.30 -9.43
C VAL A 218 -18.54 -11.23 -10.05
N LEU A 219 -18.55 -10.01 -9.51
CA LEU A 219 -17.72 -8.92 -10.02
C LEU A 219 -16.70 -8.40 -8.99
N ASP A 220 -15.52 -8.03 -9.48
CA ASP A 220 -14.50 -7.29 -8.73
C ASP A 220 -14.05 -6.05 -9.55
N PRO A 221 -14.39 -4.81 -9.12
CA PRO A 221 -13.98 -3.59 -9.80
C PRO A 221 -12.50 -3.22 -9.56
N PHE A 222 -11.81 -3.93 -8.68
CA PHE A 222 -10.38 -3.76 -8.35
C PHE A 222 -9.68 -5.12 -8.32
N LEU A 223 -9.71 -5.80 -9.46
CA LEU A 223 -9.38 -7.22 -9.62
C LEU A 223 -7.97 -7.59 -9.10
N GLY A 224 -6.98 -6.71 -9.26
CA GLY A 224 -5.61 -6.96 -8.86
C GLY A 224 -5.07 -8.22 -9.51
N SER A 225 -4.63 -9.17 -8.70
CA SER A 225 -4.07 -10.45 -9.20
C SER A 225 -5.11 -11.45 -9.69
N GLY A 226 -6.40 -11.18 -9.51
CA GLY A 226 -7.48 -12.07 -9.95
C GLY A 226 -8.03 -13.05 -8.91
N THR A 227 -7.77 -12.86 -7.61
CA THR A 227 -8.23 -13.78 -6.55
C THR A 227 -9.75 -13.99 -6.56
N THR A 228 -10.55 -12.93 -6.69
CA THR A 228 -12.02 -13.05 -6.73
C THR A 228 -12.51 -13.87 -7.91
N SER A 229 -11.92 -13.66 -9.10
CA SER A 229 -12.27 -14.43 -10.30
C SER A 229 -11.85 -15.90 -10.19
N LEU A 230 -10.71 -16.19 -9.54
CA LEU A 230 -10.29 -17.57 -9.26
C LEU A 230 -11.30 -18.29 -8.34
N ALA A 231 -11.68 -17.65 -7.22
CA ALA A 231 -12.65 -18.21 -6.29
C ALA A 231 -14.02 -18.46 -6.97
N ALA A 232 -14.47 -17.53 -7.81
CA ALA A 232 -15.70 -17.69 -8.59
C ALA A 232 -15.64 -18.89 -9.54
N LYS A 233 -14.54 -19.01 -10.31
CA LYS A 233 -14.29 -20.15 -11.19
C LYS A 233 -14.33 -21.47 -10.43
N ASN A 234 -13.59 -21.57 -9.33
CA ASN A 234 -13.50 -22.79 -8.51
C ASN A 234 -14.85 -23.19 -7.90
N LEU A 235 -15.73 -22.22 -7.67
CA LEU A 235 -17.08 -22.44 -7.15
C LEU A 235 -18.17 -22.50 -8.26
N ASN A 236 -17.80 -22.63 -9.53
CA ASN A 236 -18.73 -22.69 -10.66
C ASN A 236 -19.64 -21.44 -10.80
N ARG A 237 -19.11 -20.25 -10.53
CA ARG A 237 -19.73 -18.96 -10.82
C ARG A 237 -19.02 -18.31 -12.02
N ASN A 238 -19.74 -17.46 -12.74
CA ASN A 238 -19.15 -16.58 -13.74
C ASN A 238 -18.44 -15.41 -13.07
N SER A 239 -17.49 -14.78 -13.75
CA SER A 239 -16.85 -13.57 -13.20
C SER A 239 -16.59 -12.45 -14.19
N ILE A 240 -16.60 -11.22 -13.66
CA ILE A 240 -16.15 -10.02 -14.34
C ILE A 240 -15.13 -9.32 -13.44
N GLY A 241 -13.97 -8.93 -13.97
CA GLY A 241 -12.96 -8.22 -13.21
C GLY A 241 -12.42 -7.01 -13.96
N TYR A 242 -12.32 -5.87 -13.30
CA TYR A 242 -11.65 -4.67 -13.83
C TYR A 242 -10.28 -4.50 -13.19
N GLU A 243 -9.26 -4.25 -14.01
CA GLU A 243 -7.92 -3.90 -13.57
C GLU A 243 -7.39 -2.74 -14.43
N ILE A 244 -6.86 -1.69 -13.80
CA ILE A 244 -6.38 -0.51 -14.52
C ILE A 244 -4.92 -0.66 -14.99
N ASN A 245 -4.12 -1.45 -14.26
CA ASN A 245 -2.74 -1.71 -14.63
C ASN A 245 -2.62 -2.99 -15.45
N GLU A 246 -2.28 -2.84 -16.73
CA GLU A 246 -2.06 -3.94 -17.67
C GLU A 246 -0.94 -4.91 -17.22
N ASP A 247 0.02 -4.47 -16.41
CA ASP A 247 1.12 -5.31 -15.91
C ASP A 247 0.64 -6.46 -15.00
N PHE A 248 -0.60 -6.39 -14.50
CA PHE A 248 -1.22 -7.48 -13.75
C PHE A 248 -1.77 -8.57 -14.67
N LEU A 249 -1.96 -8.31 -15.96
CA LEU A 249 -2.56 -9.26 -16.90
C LEU A 249 -1.81 -10.61 -16.99
N PRO A 250 -0.46 -10.66 -17.03
CA PRO A 250 0.28 -11.92 -16.96
C PRO A 250 0.00 -12.70 -15.66
N VAL A 251 -0.06 -12.00 -14.52
CA VAL A 251 -0.34 -12.61 -13.20
C VAL A 251 -1.76 -13.15 -13.14
N ILE A 252 -2.74 -12.40 -13.66
CA ILE A 252 -4.14 -12.83 -13.76
C ILE A 252 -4.25 -14.07 -14.64
N LYS A 253 -3.59 -14.08 -15.82
CA LYS A 253 -3.58 -15.24 -16.73
C LYS A 253 -3.00 -16.47 -16.08
N GLU A 254 -1.86 -16.34 -15.41
CA GLU A 254 -1.22 -17.42 -14.67
C GLU A 254 -2.14 -17.96 -13.58
N LYS A 255 -2.68 -17.08 -12.73
CA LYS A 255 -3.56 -17.44 -11.61
C LYS A 255 -4.84 -18.14 -12.06
N LEU A 256 -5.46 -17.66 -13.15
CA LEU A 256 -6.68 -18.27 -13.70
C LEU A 256 -6.40 -19.51 -14.56
N GLY A 257 -5.13 -19.85 -14.79
CA GLY A 257 -4.73 -20.99 -15.61
C GLY A 257 -5.04 -20.80 -17.09
N ILE A 258 -5.02 -19.56 -17.60
CA ILE A 258 -5.25 -19.23 -19.01
C ILE A 258 -4.00 -19.64 -19.80
N LYS A 259 -3.88 -20.94 -20.13
CA LYS A 259 -2.84 -21.47 -21.02
C LYS A 259 -3.39 -21.66 -22.43
N GLN A 260 -2.60 -21.29 -23.45
CA GLN A 260 -2.90 -21.62 -24.84
C GLN A 260 -2.93 -23.15 -24.99
N GLY A 261 -4.10 -23.71 -25.36
CA GLY A 261 -4.25 -25.12 -25.69
C GLY A 261 -4.92 -26.01 -24.63
N SER A 262 -5.40 -25.47 -23.50
CA SER A 262 -6.22 -26.29 -22.59
C SER A 262 -7.65 -26.41 -23.11
N ILE A 263 -7.95 -27.54 -23.74
CA ILE A 263 -9.31 -27.98 -24.15
C ILE A 263 -10.07 -28.42 -22.88
N PHE A 264 -10.20 -27.56 -21.87
CA PHE A 264 -11.19 -27.78 -20.81
C PHE A 264 -12.52 -27.23 -21.33
N GLN A 265 -13.37 -28.12 -21.83
CA GLN A 265 -14.57 -27.84 -22.64
C GLN A 265 -15.67 -27.00 -21.94
N ASP A 266 -15.46 -26.55 -20.70
CA ASP A 266 -16.48 -25.93 -19.86
C ASP A 266 -16.11 -24.55 -19.25
N VAL A 267 -14.95 -23.97 -19.57
CA VAL A 267 -14.59 -22.62 -19.07
C VAL A 267 -14.11 -21.74 -20.21
N THR A 268 -14.70 -20.56 -20.35
CA THR A 268 -14.34 -19.57 -21.37
C THR A 268 -13.77 -18.30 -20.75
N PHE A 269 -12.76 -17.72 -21.39
CA PHE A 269 -12.13 -16.47 -20.94
C PHE A 269 -12.21 -15.42 -22.04
N GLU A 270 -12.65 -14.22 -21.68
CA GLU A 270 -12.67 -13.04 -22.55
C GLU A 270 -11.76 -11.97 -21.92
N ILE A 271 -10.82 -11.43 -22.68
CA ILE A 271 -9.95 -10.34 -22.22
C ILE A 271 -10.20 -9.13 -23.11
N ILE A 272 -10.69 -8.05 -22.50
CA ILE A 272 -10.99 -6.79 -23.18
C ILE A 272 -9.96 -5.76 -22.72
N LYS A 273 -9.22 -5.17 -23.67
CA LYS A 273 -8.37 -4.01 -23.39
C LYS A 273 -9.11 -2.77 -23.85
N ARG A 274 -9.37 -1.85 -22.92
CA ARG A 274 -10.17 -0.66 -23.21
C ARG A 274 -9.28 0.55 -23.44
N GLU A 275 -9.60 1.31 -24.47
CA GLU A 275 -9.00 2.63 -24.67
C GLU A 275 -9.35 3.59 -23.52
N GLU A 276 -8.51 4.62 -23.39
CA GLU A 276 -8.67 5.62 -22.35
C GLU A 276 -9.99 6.39 -22.46
N LEU A 277 -10.67 6.55 -21.32
CA LEU A 277 -11.91 7.31 -21.24
C LEU A 277 -11.61 8.81 -21.29
N LYS A 278 -12.22 9.50 -22.26
CA LYS A 278 -12.27 10.98 -22.30
C LYS A 278 -13.42 11.49 -21.44
N ILE A 279 -13.39 11.20 -20.14
CA ILE A 279 -14.41 11.63 -19.17
C ILE A 279 -13.77 12.54 -18.14
N ASP A 280 -14.38 13.69 -17.87
CA ASP A 280 -14.00 14.53 -16.74
C ASP A 280 -14.67 14.01 -15.46
N PHE A 281 -13.94 13.19 -14.71
CA PHE A 281 -14.42 12.63 -13.45
C PHE A 281 -14.72 13.69 -12.39
N LYS A 282 -14.18 14.91 -12.49
CA LYS A 282 -14.54 15.99 -11.57
C LYS A 282 -15.97 16.45 -11.77
N GLU A 283 -16.44 16.52 -13.01
CA GLU A 283 -17.83 16.83 -13.32
C GLU A 283 -18.77 15.68 -12.96
N GLU A 284 -18.33 14.42 -13.13
CA GLU A 284 -19.12 13.27 -12.68
C GLU A 284 -19.26 13.22 -11.15
N ILE A 285 -18.21 13.56 -10.40
CA ILE A 285 -18.27 13.63 -8.92
C ILE A 285 -19.34 14.63 -8.46
N LYS A 286 -19.52 15.76 -9.16
CA LYS A 286 -20.54 16.76 -8.81
C LYS A 286 -21.97 16.25 -8.93
N LYS A 287 -22.19 15.16 -9.68
CA LYS A 287 -23.50 14.53 -9.89
C LYS A 287 -23.82 13.48 -8.81
N LEU A 288 -22.86 13.13 -7.95
CA LEU A 288 -23.06 12.13 -6.92
C LEU A 288 -24.06 12.61 -5.85
N PRO A 289 -24.93 11.73 -5.33
CA PRO A 289 -25.88 12.08 -4.27
C PRO A 289 -25.22 12.59 -2.99
N TYR A 290 -24.02 12.08 -2.71
CA TYR A 290 -23.20 12.50 -1.58
C TYR A 290 -21.77 12.74 -2.06
N ILE A 291 -21.23 13.90 -1.70
CA ILE A 291 -19.86 14.30 -2.01
C ILE A 291 -19.15 14.51 -0.68
N PHE A 292 -18.12 13.72 -0.44
CA PHE A 292 -17.31 13.86 0.76
C PHE A 292 -16.50 15.16 0.69
N LYS A 293 -16.44 15.88 1.81
CA LYS A 293 -15.59 17.05 2.01
C LYS A 293 -14.75 16.82 3.25
N ASP A 294 -13.43 16.88 3.13
CA ASP A 294 -12.56 16.70 4.29
C ASP A 294 -12.65 17.95 5.19
N PRO A 295 -13.09 17.83 6.46
CA PRO A 295 -13.16 18.97 7.37
C PRO A 295 -11.77 19.54 7.69
N ILE A 296 -10.69 18.78 7.50
CA ILE A 296 -9.32 19.23 7.75
C ILE A 296 -8.63 19.37 6.40
N LYS A 297 -8.46 20.62 5.96
CA LYS A 297 -7.69 20.88 4.74
C LYS A 297 -6.23 20.52 4.95
N PHE A 298 -5.71 19.72 4.03
CA PHE A 298 -4.32 19.33 3.98
C PHE A 298 -3.42 20.58 3.82
N ASP A 299 -2.72 20.98 4.88
CA ASP A 299 -1.75 22.07 4.82
C ASP A 299 -0.45 21.49 4.24
N LYS A 300 -0.18 21.73 2.95
CA LYS A 300 1.00 21.25 2.19
C LYS A 300 2.32 21.88 2.69
N LYS A 301 2.54 22.00 3.99
CA LYS A 301 3.83 22.46 4.56
C LYS A 301 4.97 21.49 4.26
N VAL A 302 4.66 20.24 3.90
CA VAL A 302 5.63 19.23 3.44
C VAL A 302 5.07 18.57 2.19
N ASP A 303 5.78 18.67 1.07
CA ASP A 303 5.40 18.03 -0.20
C ASP A 303 5.56 16.50 -0.06
N PRO A 304 4.48 15.71 -0.09
CA PRO A 304 4.56 14.25 -0.05
C PRO A 304 5.38 13.70 -1.22
N LYS A 305 5.53 14.44 -2.33
CA LYS A 305 6.39 14.04 -3.46
C LYS A 305 7.86 13.87 -3.06
N LYS A 306 8.31 14.58 -2.01
CA LYS A 306 9.68 14.46 -1.47
C LYS A 306 9.83 13.30 -0.48
N LEU A 307 8.73 12.71 -0.04
CA LEU A 307 8.72 11.62 0.94
C LEU A 307 8.03 10.39 0.33
N ARG A 308 8.83 9.45 -0.16
CA ARG A 308 8.34 8.19 -0.74
C ARG A 308 7.67 7.35 0.35
N PHE A 309 6.35 7.46 0.50
CA PHE A 309 5.58 6.74 1.51
C PHE A 309 4.84 5.50 0.96
N GLY A 310 4.86 5.27 -0.36
CA GLY A 310 4.32 4.07 -0.98
C GLY A 310 5.41 3.09 -1.44
N SER A 311 5.11 1.80 -1.39
CA SER A 311 5.92 0.79 -2.10
C SER A 311 5.60 0.88 -3.59
N LYS A 312 6.61 1.14 -4.42
CA LYS A 312 6.46 1.18 -5.88
C LYS A 312 6.35 -0.25 -6.43
N ILE A 313 5.30 -0.55 -7.19
CA ILE A 313 5.15 -1.78 -7.97
C ILE A 313 5.85 -1.56 -9.31
N ASP A 314 7.17 -1.46 -9.25
CA ASP A 314 8.00 -1.40 -10.44
C ASP A 314 9.01 -2.53 -10.32
N ASN A 315 9.11 -3.38 -11.35
CA ASN A 315 10.09 -4.48 -11.42
C ASN A 315 11.54 -3.97 -11.51
N SER A 316 11.77 -2.65 -11.38
CA SER A 316 13.06 -2.12 -11.02
C SER A 316 13.39 -2.60 -9.61
N ASN A 317 14.37 -3.50 -9.51
CA ASN A 317 15.10 -3.84 -8.30
C ASN A 317 15.03 -2.71 -7.26
N TYR A 318 14.74 -3.07 -6.00
CA TYR A 318 15.04 -2.29 -4.80
C TYR A 318 15.99 -1.15 -5.14
N GLU A 319 15.62 0.11 -4.90
CA GLU A 319 16.63 1.16 -4.85
C GLU A 319 17.64 0.73 -3.78
N LYS A 320 18.71 0.06 -4.24
CA LYS A 320 19.93 -0.14 -3.50
C LYS A 320 20.24 1.26 -2.98
N GLU A 321 20.46 1.37 -1.67
CA GLU A 321 21.20 2.52 -1.14
C GLU A 321 22.35 2.75 -2.12
N LYS A 322 22.32 3.89 -2.84
CA LYS A 322 23.27 4.13 -3.93
C LYS A 322 24.63 4.24 -3.27
N TYR A 323 25.40 3.17 -3.34
CA TYR A 323 26.75 3.14 -2.78
C TYR A 323 27.65 3.93 -3.72
N HIS A 324 28.24 4.97 -3.18
CA HIS A 324 29.29 5.74 -3.84
C HIS A 324 30.64 5.10 -3.53
N LYS A 325 31.63 5.31 -4.38
CA LYS A 325 33.03 5.04 -4.06
C LYS A 325 33.73 6.34 -3.72
N VAL A 326 34.72 6.28 -2.83
CA VAL A 326 35.54 7.45 -2.51
C VAL A 326 36.58 7.63 -3.62
N LYS A 327 36.53 8.77 -4.30
CA LYS A 327 37.49 9.16 -5.34
C LYS A 327 38.72 9.79 -4.72
N GLU A 328 38.53 10.74 -3.81
CA GLU A 328 39.61 11.49 -3.17
C GLU A 328 39.24 11.96 -1.76
N ILE A 329 40.21 12.05 -0.85
CA ILE A 329 40.04 12.60 0.49
C ILE A 329 40.87 13.88 0.57
N LEU A 330 40.19 15.03 0.56
CA LEU A 330 40.81 16.37 0.58
C LEU A 330 41.23 16.77 2.00
N SER A 331 40.43 16.38 3.00
CA SER A 331 40.75 16.57 4.42
C SER A 331 40.02 15.53 5.29
N PRO A 332 40.36 15.40 6.59
CA PRO A 332 39.63 14.52 7.51
C PRO A 332 38.12 14.76 7.59
N GLY A 333 37.65 15.94 7.16
CA GLY A 333 36.22 16.29 7.11
C GLY A 333 35.69 16.54 5.70
N LEU A 334 36.48 16.38 4.63
CA LEU A 334 36.10 16.76 3.26
C LEU A 334 36.53 15.68 2.26
N ILE A 335 35.56 15.09 1.57
CA ILE A 335 35.75 13.90 0.72
C ILE A 335 35.06 14.13 -0.63
N VAL A 336 35.65 13.64 -1.71
CA VAL A 336 35.08 13.63 -3.06
C VAL A 336 34.73 12.21 -3.45
N LEU A 337 33.49 12.02 -3.92
CA LEU A 337 32.97 10.72 -4.35
C LEU A 337 33.20 10.49 -5.85
N ASP A 338 32.91 9.28 -6.32
CA ASP A 338 33.10 8.84 -7.69
C ASP A 338 32.22 9.56 -8.73
N ASP A 339 31.14 10.20 -8.30
CA ASP A 339 30.29 11.08 -9.10
C ASP A 339 30.66 12.57 -8.99
N ASP A 340 31.90 12.86 -8.58
CA ASP A 340 32.45 14.22 -8.35
C ASP A 340 31.71 15.03 -7.27
N LEU A 341 30.85 14.37 -6.48
CA LEU A 341 30.17 15.00 -5.37
C LEU A 341 31.14 15.25 -4.22
N LYS A 342 31.30 16.51 -3.87
CA LYS A 342 32.11 16.96 -2.73
C LYS A 342 31.25 17.02 -1.47
N ILE A 343 31.63 16.24 -0.47
CA ILE A 343 30.91 16.10 0.80
C ILE A 343 31.75 16.57 1.99
N ARG A 344 31.08 17.14 2.98
CA ARG A 344 31.65 17.56 4.26
C ARG A 344 31.03 16.76 5.41
N LEU A 345 31.88 16.18 6.26
CA LEU A 345 31.45 15.35 7.39
C LEU A 345 30.93 16.22 8.54
N ILE A 346 29.66 16.05 8.89
CA ILE A 346 29.04 16.75 10.02
C ILE A 346 29.74 16.36 11.33
N GLY A 347 30.02 17.35 12.18
CA GLY A 347 30.56 17.16 13.52
C GLY A 347 32.05 16.82 13.58
N VAL A 348 32.77 16.85 12.45
CA VAL A 348 34.20 16.56 12.35
C VAL A 348 34.98 17.87 12.19
N LYS A 349 35.85 18.17 13.17
CA LYS A 349 36.81 19.29 13.11
C LYS A 349 38.24 18.74 13.00
N PRO A 350 38.94 18.93 11.86
CA PRO A 350 40.30 18.44 11.70
C PRO A 350 41.26 18.98 12.78
N LYS A 351 42.15 18.12 13.29
CA LYS A 351 43.24 18.48 14.19
C LYS A 351 44.54 18.60 13.39
N PRO A 352 45.24 19.75 13.40
CA PRO A 352 46.50 19.92 12.66
C PRO A 352 47.54 18.85 13.00
N GLU A 353 47.67 18.52 14.28
CA GLU A 353 48.64 17.57 14.81
C GLU A 353 48.40 16.11 14.41
N LYS A 354 47.16 15.74 14.02
CA LYS A 354 46.77 14.37 13.62
C LYS A 354 46.27 14.27 12.19
N TYR A 355 46.51 15.30 11.38
CA TYR A 355 45.96 15.42 10.04
C TYR A 355 46.36 14.23 9.14
N GLY A 356 47.64 13.85 9.18
CA GLY A 356 48.17 12.70 8.42
C GLY A 356 47.58 11.37 8.87
N GLU A 357 47.51 11.13 10.17
CA GLU A 357 46.92 9.91 10.76
C GLU A 357 45.43 9.78 10.40
N ALA A 358 44.68 10.87 10.45
CA ALA A 358 43.26 10.88 10.13
C ALA A 358 43.00 10.57 8.64
N ILE A 359 43.83 11.09 7.73
CA ILE A 359 43.74 10.76 6.30
C ILE A 359 44.10 9.29 6.06
N GLN A 360 45.15 8.79 6.70
CA GLN A 360 45.56 7.39 6.56
C GLN A 360 44.45 6.44 7.06
N PHE A 361 43.84 6.75 8.20
CA PHE A 361 42.71 6.00 8.74
C PHE A 361 41.53 5.94 7.76
N LEU A 362 41.17 7.07 7.14
CA LEU A 362 40.09 7.11 6.15
C LEU A 362 40.43 6.30 4.90
N LYS A 363 41.66 6.42 4.39
CA LYS A 363 42.14 5.63 3.24
C LYS A 363 42.05 4.13 3.52
N GLU A 364 42.49 3.67 4.69
CA GLU A 364 42.45 2.25 5.07
C GLU A 364 41.02 1.74 5.25
N LYS A 365 40.14 2.50 5.93
CA LYS A 365 38.75 2.11 6.16
C LYS A 365 37.90 2.10 4.89
N MET A 366 38.18 2.99 3.94
CA MET A 366 37.36 3.18 2.73
C MET A 366 37.89 2.43 1.51
N LYS A 367 39.10 1.86 1.57
CA LYS A 367 39.71 1.14 0.45
C LYS A 367 38.82 -0.04 0.01
N GLY A 368 38.31 0.05 -1.22
CA GLY A 368 37.48 -0.99 -1.82
C GLY A 368 36.07 -1.12 -1.22
N GLN A 369 35.66 -0.18 -0.36
CA GLN A 369 34.35 -0.20 0.29
C GLN A 369 33.40 0.83 -0.36
N GLY A 370 32.14 0.44 -0.54
CA GLY A 370 31.07 1.38 -0.88
C GLY A 370 30.67 2.21 0.34
N VAL A 371 30.35 3.48 0.12
CA VAL A 371 29.84 4.40 1.14
C VAL A 371 28.44 4.89 0.81
N PHE A 372 27.64 5.19 1.82
CA PHE A 372 26.34 5.85 1.66
C PHE A 372 26.19 7.02 2.62
N LEU A 373 25.37 7.99 2.23
CA LEU A 373 25.21 9.26 2.91
C LEU A 373 23.88 9.33 3.65
N LYS A 374 23.90 9.87 4.87
CA LYS A 374 22.69 10.34 5.56
C LYS A 374 22.82 11.82 5.86
N PHE A 375 21.69 12.51 5.87
CA PHE A 375 21.66 13.96 6.02
C PHE A 375 21.01 14.35 7.35
N ASP A 376 21.40 15.51 7.86
CA ASP A 376 20.70 16.19 8.96
C ASP A 376 19.71 17.23 8.40
N LYS A 377 19.11 18.04 9.29
CA LYS A 377 18.22 19.14 8.93
C LYS A 377 18.90 20.17 8.01
N VAL A 378 20.16 20.48 8.27
CA VAL A 378 20.99 21.36 7.44
C VAL A 378 21.78 20.51 6.44
N LYS A 379 21.61 20.78 5.14
CA LYS A 379 22.20 19.98 4.06
C LYS A 379 23.42 20.61 3.40
N TYR A 380 23.56 21.93 3.46
CA TYR A 380 24.68 22.63 2.82
C TYR A 380 25.26 23.63 3.82
N ASP A 381 26.57 23.84 3.76
CA ASP A 381 27.22 24.93 4.48
C ASP A 381 27.27 26.23 3.66
N GLU A 382 27.81 27.30 4.24
CA GLU A 382 27.95 28.62 3.60
C GLU A 382 28.85 28.58 2.34
N LYS A 383 29.65 27.53 2.16
CA LYS A 383 30.51 27.31 0.99
C LYS A 383 29.87 26.38 -0.03
N ASN A 384 28.59 26.04 0.16
CA ASN A 384 27.81 25.14 -0.67
C ASN A 384 28.34 23.68 -0.69
N ASP A 385 29.11 23.29 0.32
CA ASP A 385 29.55 21.90 0.50
C ASP A 385 28.40 21.07 1.12
N LEU A 386 28.18 19.85 0.60
CA LEU A 386 27.10 18.96 1.05
C LEU A 386 27.44 18.33 2.41
N LEU A 387 26.69 18.70 3.46
CA LEU A 387 26.88 18.21 4.82
C LEU A 387 26.24 16.83 5.00
N CYS A 388 27.02 15.85 5.46
CA CYS A 388 26.51 14.49 5.66
C CYS A 388 27.14 13.72 6.84
N TYR A 389 26.41 12.68 7.23
CA TYR A 389 26.90 11.53 7.98
C TYR A 389 27.28 10.42 7.00
N LEU A 390 28.53 9.98 7.07
CA LEU A 390 29.09 9.00 6.15
C LEU A 390 29.11 7.61 6.78
N TYR A 391 28.60 6.64 6.04
CA TYR A 391 28.58 5.24 6.44
C TYR A 391 29.23 4.35 5.39
N LEU A 392 29.96 3.33 5.83
CA LEU A 392 30.38 2.23 4.96
C LEU A 392 29.21 1.28 4.71
N TRP A 393 29.28 0.48 3.64
CA TRP A 393 28.24 -0.50 3.28
C TRP A 393 27.87 -1.48 4.40
N ASN A 394 28.82 -1.78 5.30
CA ASN A 394 28.60 -2.60 6.50
C ASN A 394 28.00 -1.81 7.69
N LYS A 395 27.49 -0.60 7.44
CA LYS A 395 26.90 0.35 8.41
C LYS A 395 27.88 0.95 9.42
N THR A 396 29.20 0.85 9.21
CA THR A 396 30.18 1.54 10.05
C THR A 396 30.04 3.05 9.93
N PHE A 397 29.82 3.74 11.05
CA PHE A 397 29.64 5.20 11.08
C PHE A 397 30.99 5.93 11.16
N ILE A 398 31.42 6.52 10.04
CA ILE A 398 32.77 7.10 9.90
C ILE A 398 32.96 8.33 10.77
N ASN A 399 32.01 9.26 10.81
CA ASN A 399 32.14 10.50 11.58
C ASN A 399 32.42 10.19 13.06
N ALA A 400 31.68 9.23 13.64
CA ALA A 400 31.87 8.80 15.02
C ALA A 400 33.20 8.06 15.24
N HIS A 401 33.65 7.25 14.28
CA HIS A 401 34.93 6.54 14.38
C HIS A 401 36.12 7.49 14.40
N LEU A 402 36.12 8.54 13.59
CA LEU A 402 37.17 9.57 13.63
C LEU A 402 37.30 10.21 15.01
N ILE A 403 36.16 10.54 15.62
CA ILE A 403 36.09 11.20 16.93
C ILE A 403 36.51 10.21 18.04
N LYS A 404 36.00 8.97 18.00
CA LYS A 404 36.31 7.93 18.99
C LYS A 404 37.79 7.58 19.03
N ASN A 405 38.46 7.53 17.88
CA ASN A 405 39.90 7.27 17.80
C ASN A 405 40.74 8.53 18.10
N GLY A 406 40.10 9.65 18.46
CA GLY A 406 40.77 10.90 18.79
C GLY A 406 41.57 11.49 17.63
N LEU A 407 41.19 11.18 16.37
CA LEU A 407 41.85 11.64 15.14
C LEU A 407 41.38 13.03 14.72
N VAL A 408 40.19 13.42 15.17
CA VAL A 408 39.56 14.72 14.91
C VAL A 408 38.92 15.24 16.20
N ASP A 409 38.65 16.53 16.27
CA ASP A 409 37.81 17.13 17.32
C ASP A 409 36.34 17.19 16.90
N VAL A 410 35.48 17.52 17.86
CA VAL A 410 34.04 17.70 17.60
C VAL A 410 33.80 19.12 17.13
N ASP A 411 33.23 19.28 15.93
CA ASP A 411 32.79 20.60 15.46
C ASP A 411 31.57 21.05 16.28
N THR A 412 31.66 22.21 16.92
CA THR A 412 30.59 22.77 17.77
C THR A 412 29.94 24.01 17.18
N ALA A 413 30.38 24.44 15.99
CA ALA A 413 29.99 25.70 15.35
C ALA A 413 28.49 25.81 15.05
N PHE A 414 27.79 24.69 14.87
CA PHE A 414 26.35 24.66 14.67
C PHE A 414 25.71 23.45 15.38
N ASP A 415 24.38 23.42 15.44
CA ASP A 415 23.63 22.34 16.08
C ASP A 415 23.27 21.23 15.08
N TYR A 416 23.37 19.97 15.52
CA TYR A 416 23.13 18.79 14.70
C TYR A 416 22.75 17.58 15.57
N LYS A 417 22.00 16.65 14.98
CA LYS A 417 21.32 15.52 15.65
C LYS A 417 22.22 14.69 16.56
N TYR A 418 23.47 14.45 16.17
CA TYR A 418 24.42 13.62 16.93
C TYR A 418 25.44 14.40 17.78
N LYS A 419 25.22 15.70 18.04
CA LYS A 419 26.18 16.57 18.74
C LYS A 419 26.53 16.07 20.14
N GLU A 420 25.54 15.75 20.97
CA GLU A 420 25.77 15.19 22.31
C GLU A 420 26.50 13.84 22.26
N LYS A 421 26.13 12.96 21.32
CA LYS A 421 26.81 11.67 21.12
C LYS A 421 28.29 11.86 20.78
N PHE A 422 28.62 12.82 19.93
CA PHE A 422 30.00 13.11 19.54
C PHE A 422 30.82 13.70 20.69
N LEU A 423 30.24 14.60 21.48
CA LEU A 423 30.88 15.13 22.69
C LEU A 423 31.15 14.03 23.72
N ASN A 424 30.20 13.12 23.92
CA ASN A 424 30.37 11.99 24.83
C ASN A 424 31.42 10.98 24.33
N LEU A 425 31.48 10.73 23.02
CA LEU A 425 32.53 9.89 22.40
C LEU A 425 33.92 10.50 22.56
N ARG A 426 34.05 11.83 22.42
CA ARG A 426 35.33 12.53 22.65
C ARG A 426 35.80 12.39 24.10
N ASN A 427 34.88 12.45 25.06
CA ASN A 427 35.18 12.39 26.48
C ASN A 427 35.33 10.94 27.01
N GLY A 428 35.23 9.92 26.16
CA GLY A 428 35.38 8.51 26.55
C GLY A 428 34.20 7.93 27.37
N LEU A 429 33.06 8.65 27.41
CA LEU A 429 31.90 8.29 28.23
C LEU A 429 31.01 7.20 27.58
N ILE A 430 31.25 6.86 26.31
CA ILE A 430 30.49 5.84 25.55
C ILE A 430 31.49 4.94 24.80
N LYS A 431 31.38 3.62 24.94
CA LYS A 431 32.29 2.64 24.31
C LYS A 431 31.81 2.08 22.96
N GLU A 432 30.52 2.14 22.63
CA GLU A 432 29.95 1.59 21.39
C GLU A 432 29.46 2.69 20.43
N VAL A 433 29.69 2.50 19.12
CA VAL A 433 29.38 3.45 18.03
C VAL A 433 28.19 3.01 17.24
#